data_AF-A0A073B6N7-F1
#
_entry.id   AF-A0A073B6N7-F1
#
_cell.length_a   1.000
_cell.length_b   1.000
_cell.length_c   1.000
_cell.angle_alpha   90.00
_cell.angle_beta   90.00
_cell.angle_gamma   90.00
#
_symmetry.space_group_name_H-M   'P 1'
#
loop_
_entity.id
_entity.type
_entity.pdbx_description
1 polymer ?
#
loop_
_entity_poly.entity_id
_entity_poly.type
_entity_poly.pdbx_seq_one_letter_code
_entity_poly.pdbx_strand_id
1 'polypeptide(L)'
;MPAMNTAWRLKSPPEEPVQVDRDVLAMRAPLVRVCRDGRGSWAFQGPGQPPKPTQQTTLGAVVGAWPHVAALAGLGHGDAAVWSWRQHGWAAETCECGNCDPPVASDIDRGSWPAELQPHRLVSVEKAALTGQVPLTDIIDTPDGIALLGPGDHRRTADLMAPVAMANVIRRWPHTMHALRALQEGRGMRWNPEGLNWHEYRVAA
;
A
#
# COMPACT_ATOMS: atom_id res chain seq x y z
N MET A 1 -10.13 11.24 -17.22
CA MET A 1 -8.85 11.76 -16.67
C MET A 1 -8.68 11.15 -15.30
N PRO A 2 -7.55 10.49 -14.97
CA PRO A 2 -7.35 10.00 -13.62
C PRO A 2 -7.39 11.20 -12.66
N ALA A 3 -8.06 11.04 -11.53
CA ALA A 3 -8.17 12.10 -10.52
C ALA A 3 -6.76 12.54 -10.15
N MET A 4 -6.42 13.79 -10.49
CA MET A 4 -5.16 14.41 -10.10
C MET A 4 -5.08 14.31 -8.58
N ASN A 5 -4.01 13.69 -8.08
CA ASN A 5 -3.77 13.61 -6.65
C ASN A 5 -3.47 15.03 -6.14
N THR A 6 -4.50 15.74 -5.68
CA THR A 6 -4.41 17.12 -5.17
C THR A 6 -3.54 17.23 -3.91
N ALA A 7 -3.02 16.11 -3.40
CA ALA A 7 -2.12 16.01 -2.26
C ALA A 7 -0.67 15.67 -2.66
N TRP A 8 -0.20 16.06 -3.84
CA TRP A 8 1.21 15.87 -4.22
C TRP A 8 2.13 16.66 -3.28
N ARG A 9 2.91 15.95 -2.46
CA ARG A 9 3.83 16.53 -1.47
C ARG A 9 5.32 16.27 -1.78
N LEU A 10 5.61 15.45 -2.80
CA LEU A 10 6.99 15.11 -3.16
C LEU A 10 7.63 16.23 -3.99
N LYS A 11 8.94 16.44 -3.80
CA LYS A 11 9.73 17.39 -4.61
C LYS A 11 9.92 16.92 -6.06
N SER A 12 9.90 15.60 -6.26
CA SER A 12 9.97 14.95 -7.57
C SER A 12 8.65 15.10 -8.33
N PRO A 13 8.65 15.32 -9.66
CA PRO A 13 7.43 15.35 -10.45
C PRO A 13 6.78 13.95 -10.55
N PRO A 14 5.45 13.86 -10.72
CA PRO A 14 4.76 12.58 -10.81
C PRO A 14 5.16 11.74 -12.02
N GLU A 15 5.65 12.35 -13.10
CA GLU A 15 6.11 11.67 -14.30
C GLU A 15 7.53 11.09 -14.16
N GLU A 16 8.22 11.35 -13.04
CA GLU A 16 9.60 10.88 -12.83
C GLU A 16 9.66 9.35 -12.96
N PRO A 17 10.56 8.80 -13.81
CA PRO A 17 10.71 7.36 -13.94
C PRO A 17 11.29 6.73 -12.68
N VAL A 18 10.74 5.60 -12.26
CA VAL A 18 11.14 4.90 -11.04
C VAL A 18 11.27 3.40 -11.28
N GLN A 19 12.04 2.72 -10.44
CA GLN A 19 12.17 1.26 -10.44
C GLN A 19 11.37 0.66 -9.28
N VAL A 20 10.62 -0.40 -9.54
CA VAL A 20 9.88 -1.12 -8.49
C VAL A 20 10.12 -2.62 -8.60
N ASP A 21 10.36 -3.28 -7.48
CA ASP A 21 10.46 -4.74 -7.40
C ASP A 21 9.18 -5.39 -7.96
N ARG A 22 9.32 -6.39 -8.85
CA ARG A 22 8.18 -7.08 -9.47
C ARG A 22 7.25 -7.74 -8.45
N ASP A 23 7.79 -8.28 -7.35
CA ASP A 23 6.98 -8.89 -6.29
C ASP A 23 6.18 -7.85 -5.50
N VAL A 24 6.67 -6.61 -5.40
CA VAL A 24 5.91 -5.50 -4.80
C VAL A 24 4.76 -5.10 -5.72
N LEU A 25 5.01 -4.97 -7.03
CA LEU A 25 3.97 -4.67 -8.02
C LEU A 25 2.88 -5.77 -8.05
N ALA A 26 3.31 -7.03 -7.96
CA ALA A 26 2.41 -8.18 -7.93
C ALA A 26 1.75 -8.42 -6.57
N MET A 27 1.97 -7.54 -5.58
CA MET A 27 1.45 -7.68 -4.21
C MET A 27 1.89 -8.96 -3.47
N ARG A 28 2.88 -9.68 -4.01
CA ARG A 28 3.47 -10.90 -3.42
C ARG A 28 4.41 -10.58 -2.27
N ALA A 29 4.93 -9.36 -2.26
CA ALA A 29 5.72 -8.83 -1.17
C ALA A 29 5.24 -7.41 -0.86
N PRO A 30 5.21 -6.99 0.40
CA PRO A 30 4.84 -5.63 0.72
C PRO A 30 5.93 -4.65 0.29
N LEU A 31 5.56 -3.40 0.02
CA LEU A 31 6.53 -2.31 -0.13
C LEU A 31 7.17 -2.05 1.24
N VAL A 32 8.47 -2.28 1.37
CA VAL A 32 9.19 -2.19 2.66
C VAL A 32 10.30 -1.16 2.62
N ARG A 33 10.91 -0.89 1.47
CA ARG A 33 12.05 0.01 1.37
C ARG A 33 11.91 0.94 0.17
N VAL A 34 12.27 2.19 0.37
CA VAL A 34 12.36 3.19 -0.69
C VAL A 34 13.75 3.81 -0.60
N CYS A 35 14.49 3.81 -1.70
CA CYS A 35 15.77 4.48 -1.75
C CYS A 35 15.80 5.49 -2.88
N ARG A 36 16.57 6.55 -2.66
CA ARG A 36 16.85 7.56 -3.65
C ARG A 36 18.34 7.51 -3.94
N ASP A 37 18.71 7.15 -5.16
CA ASP A 37 20.13 7.03 -5.50
C ASP A 37 20.85 8.40 -5.45
N GLY A 38 22.17 8.40 -5.60
CA GLY A 38 22.97 9.63 -5.60
C GLY A 38 22.69 10.57 -6.78
N ARG A 39 21.90 10.15 -7.77
CA ARG A 39 21.42 10.98 -8.89
C ARG A 39 19.97 11.46 -8.69
N GLY A 40 19.34 11.04 -7.60
CA GLY A 40 17.97 11.41 -7.24
C GLY A 40 16.90 10.44 -7.69
N SER A 41 17.24 9.34 -8.36
CA SER A 41 16.28 8.37 -8.90
C SER A 41 15.67 7.51 -7.79
N TRP A 42 14.38 7.21 -7.90
CA TRP A 42 13.66 6.39 -6.92
C TRP A 42 13.72 4.90 -7.26
N ALA A 43 13.90 4.08 -6.22
CA ALA A 43 13.68 2.65 -6.26
C ALA A 43 12.85 2.17 -5.06
N PHE A 44 11.87 1.31 -5.35
CA PHE A 44 10.86 0.80 -4.43
C PHE A 44 10.96 -0.71 -4.30
N GLN A 45 11.18 -1.19 -3.09
CA GLN A 45 11.67 -2.55 -2.84
C GLN A 45 10.86 -3.28 -1.77
N GLY A 46 10.74 -4.59 -1.95
CA GLY A 46 10.15 -5.50 -0.98
C GLY A 46 11.19 -6.07 -0.01
N PRO A 47 10.77 -6.85 0.99
CA PRO A 47 11.65 -7.47 1.99
C PRO A 47 12.65 -8.44 1.37
N GLY A 48 13.90 -8.46 1.85
CA GLY A 48 14.98 -9.34 1.37
C GLY A 48 16.11 -8.58 0.68
N GLN A 49 17.21 -9.26 0.39
CA GLN A 49 18.40 -8.63 -0.20
C GLN A 49 18.29 -8.51 -1.74
N PRO A 50 18.79 -7.42 -2.35
CA PRO A 50 18.96 -7.30 -3.80
C PRO A 50 20.08 -8.23 -4.32
N PRO A 51 20.14 -8.52 -5.65
CA PRO A 51 19.29 -7.97 -6.70
C PRO A 51 17.98 -8.74 -6.87
N LYS A 52 16.89 -7.99 -7.07
CA LYS A 52 15.58 -8.53 -7.44
C LYS A 52 15.19 -8.01 -8.82
N PRO A 53 14.37 -8.75 -9.58
CA PRO A 53 13.80 -8.24 -10.82
C PRO A 53 12.97 -6.99 -10.56
N THR A 54 13.28 -5.89 -11.24
CA THR A 54 12.50 -4.64 -11.19
C THR A 54 11.72 -4.42 -12.49
N GLN A 55 10.81 -3.47 -12.44
CA GLN A 55 10.09 -2.93 -13.57
C GLN A 55 10.02 -1.40 -13.47
N GLN A 56 10.12 -0.74 -14.62
CA GLN A 56 10.06 0.72 -14.70
C GLN A 56 8.60 1.19 -14.73
N THR A 57 8.32 2.26 -14.01
CA THR A 57 7.02 2.96 -14.00
C THR A 57 7.23 4.44 -13.65
N THR A 58 6.17 5.17 -13.30
CA THR A 58 6.24 6.56 -12.85
C THR A 58 6.02 6.71 -11.34
N LEU A 59 6.60 7.74 -10.75
CA LEU A 59 6.41 8.05 -9.33
C LEU A 59 4.94 8.31 -8.99
N GLY A 60 4.20 8.92 -9.91
CA GLY A 60 2.76 9.15 -9.80
C GLY A 60 1.95 7.86 -9.74
N ALA A 61 2.31 6.84 -10.53
CA ALA A 61 1.68 5.52 -10.46
C ALA A 61 1.97 4.85 -9.12
N VAL A 62 3.21 4.96 -8.61
CA VAL A 62 3.58 4.43 -7.29
C VAL A 62 2.84 5.14 -6.17
N VAL A 63 2.75 6.47 -6.17
CA VAL A 63 1.99 7.22 -5.16
C VAL A 63 0.49 6.93 -5.27
N GLY A 64 -0.03 6.77 -6.48
CA GLY A 64 -1.42 6.35 -6.69
C GLY A 64 -1.72 4.97 -6.11
N ALA A 65 -0.79 4.02 -6.29
CA ALA A 65 -0.88 2.70 -5.68
C ALA A 65 -0.63 2.74 -4.17
N TRP A 66 0.35 3.50 -3.68
CA TRP A 66 0.78 3.57 -2.27
C TRP A 66 0.80 5.02 -1.78
N PRO A 67 -0.36 5.60 -1.37
CA PRO A 67 -0.45 7.05 -1.09
C PRO A 67 0.46 7.56 0.02
N HIS A 68 0.79 6.69 0.99
CA HIS A 68 1.74 6.98 2.06
C HIS A 68 3.18 7.24 1.58
N VAL A 69 3.53 6.90 0.33
CA VAL A 69 4.81 7.28 -0.29
C VAL A 69 4.94 8.81 -0.39
N ALA A 70 3.82 9.55 -0.50
CA ALA A 70 3.85 11.02 -0.52
C ALA A 70 4.44 11.64 0.76
N ALA A 71 4.49 10.90 1.87
CA ALA A 71 5.13 11.35 3.11
C ALA A 71 6.68 11.39 3.01
N LEU A 72 7.28 10.78 1.99
CA LEU A 72 8.74 10.78 1.75
C LEU A 72 9.25 12.09 1.12
N ALA A 73 8.53 13.20 1.27
CA ALA A 73 8.91 14.51 0.73
C ALA A 73 10.28 15.01 1.22
N GLY A 74 10.72 14.54 2.39
CA GLY A 74 12.01 14.83 3.00
C GLY A 74 13.16 13.91 2.58
N LEU A 75 12.91 12.84 1.80
CA LEU A 75 13.96 11.88 1.46
C LEU A 75 15.00 12.50 0.50
N GLY A 76 16.23 12.64 0.97
CA GLY A 76 17.36 13.21 0.24
C GLY A 76 17.95 12.27 -0.79
N HIS A 77 18.90 12.76 -1.59
CA HIS A 77 19.66 11.92 -2.53
C HIS A 77 20.68 11.09 -1.76
N GLY A 78 20.79 9.81 -2.08
CA GLY A 78 21.62 8.84 -1.35
C GLY A 78 20.94 8.24 -0.12
N ASP A 79 19.76 8.73 0.27
CA ASP A 79 19.05 8.26 1.44
C ASP A 79 18.12 7.08 1.12
N ALA A 80 17.81 6.32 2.17
CA ALA A 80 16.80 5.28 2.13
C ALA A 80 15.87 5.37 3.34
N ALA A 81 14.62 4.98 3.12
CA ALA A 81 13.60 4.85 4.14
C ALA A 81 13.03 3.43 4.12
N VAL A 82 12.71 2.92 5.31
CA VAL A 82 12.13 1.60 5.53
C VAL A 82 10.78 1.77 6.23
N TRP A 83 9.80 1.00 5.78
CA TRP A 83 8.48 0.95 6.38
C TRP A 83 8.51 0.12 7.67
N SER A 84 8.20 0.77 8.79
CA SER A 84 8.07 0.13 10.09
C SER A 84 6.65 -0.41 10.27
N TRP A 85 6.48 -1.72 10.24
CA TRP A 85 5.20 -2.37 10.54
C TRP A 85 4.75 -2.18 11.99
N ARG A 86 5.70 -1.99 12.91
CA ARG A 86 5.41 -1.78 14.34
C ARG A 86 4.89 -0.37 14.61
N GLN A 87 5.42 0.62 13.89
CA GLN A 87 5.06 2.04 14.07
C GLN A 87 4.12 2.54 12.97
N HIS A 88 3.82 1.70 11.97
CA HIS A 88 2.97 1.99 10.82
C HIS A 88 3.40 3.22 10.03
N GLY A 89 4.70 3.35 9.80
CA GLY A 89 5.30 4.58 9.30
C GLY A 89 6.64 4.40 8.59
N TRP A 90 7.05 5.41 7.82
CA TRP A 90 8.41 5.46 7.26
C TRP A 90 9.41 5.89 8.32
N ALA A 91 10.53 5.16 8.39
CA ALA A 91 11.72 5.49 9.18
C ALA A 91 12.93 5.58 8.24
N ALA A 92 13.95 6.36 8.58
CA ALA A 92 15.23 6.28 7.88
C ALA A 92 15.81 4.86 7.98
N GLU A 93 16.65 4.45 7.03
CA GLU A 93 17.41 3.21 7.16
C GLU A 93 18.39 3.31 8.34
N THR A 94 18.43 2.29 9.19
CA THR A 94 19.32 2.25 10.37
C THR A 94 20.79 2.30 9.96
N CYS A 95 21.60 3.08 10.68
CA CYS A 95 23.06 3.00 10.55
C CYS A 95 23.54 1.61 10.97
N GLU A 96 24.35 0.96 10.13
CA GLU A 96 25.01 -0.32 10.45
C GLU A 96 26.10 -0.19 11.52
N CYS A 97 26.48 1.04 11.87
CA CYS A 97 27.52 1.34 12.84
C CYS A 97 27.15 0.97 14.31
N GLY A 98 25.90 0.61 14.60
CA GLY A 98 25.45 0.16 15.92
C GLY A 98 25.37 1.24 17.01
N ASN A 99 25.83 2.45 16.72
CA ASN A 99 25.91 3.57 17.69
C ASN A 99 24.88 4.68 17.42
N CYS A 100 24.06 4.53 16.38
CA CYS A 100 22.99 5.48 16.11
C CYS A 100 21.69 5.04 16.80
N ASP A 101 20.93 6.01 17.26
CA ASP A 101 19.58 5.76 17.74
C ASP A 101 18.72 5.11 16.64
N PRO A 102 17.87 4.14 16.98
CA PRO A 102 16.96 3.56 16.02
C PRO A 102 16.00 4.65 15.49
N PRO A 103 15.83 4.75 14.16
CA PRO A 103 15.02 5.79 13.57
C PRO A 103 13.55 5.61 13.98
N VAL A 104 12.93 6.72 14.39
CA VAL A 104 11.52 6.75 14.79
C VAL A 104 10.67 6.87 13.54
N ALA A 105 9.76 5.92 13.34
CA ALA A 105 8.83 5.96 12.22
C ALA A 105 7.67 6.89 12.57
N SER A 106 7.27 7.74 11.61
CA SER A 106 6.07 8.54 11.73
C SER A 106 4.88 7.77 11.17
N ASP A 107 3.87 7.46 11.99
CA ASP A 107 2.60 6.84 11.54
C ASP A 107 2.05 7.62 10.34
N ILE A 108 1.26 6.96 9.49
CA ILE A 108 0.58 7.64 8.39
C ILE A 108 -0.21 8.80 8.97
N ASP A 109 0.07 10.01 8.48
CA ASP A 109 -0.64 11.23 8.85
C ASP A 109 -2.15 10.97 8.76
N ARG A 110 -2.85 11.00 9.91
CA ARG A 110 -4.30 10.78 9.93
C ARG A 110 -5.04 11.83 9.11
N GLY A 111 -4.47 13.02 8.94
CA GLY A 111 -5.01 14.05 8.06
C GLY A 111 -4.97 13.66 6.57
N SER A 112 -4.21 12.63 6.20
CA SER A 112 -4.19 12.07 4.85
C SER A 112 -5.20 10.94 4.63
N TRP A 113 -5.92 10.51 5.67
CA TRP A 113 -6.91 9.44 5.54
C TRP A 113 -8.21 10.02 4.98
N PRO A 114 -8.84 9.40 3.97
CA PRO A 114 -10.15 9.85 3.50
C PRO A 114 -11.16 9.85 4.65
N ALA A 115 -11.89 10.95 4.84
CA ALA A 115 -12.80 11.13 5.96
C ALA A 115 -13.94 10.10 5.99
N GLU A 116 -14.34 9.63 4.80
CA GLU A 116 -15.30 8.55 4.58
C GLU A 116 -14.82 7.19 5.12
N LEU A 117 -13.51 6.97 5.21
CA LEU A 117 -12.93 5.76 5.80
C LEU A 117 -12.87 5.90 7.32
N GLN A 118 -14.03 5.75 7.96
CA GLN A 118 -14.17 5.82 9.42
C GLN A 118 -13.22 4.83 10.11
N PRO A 119 -12.21 5.30 10.89
CA PRO A 119 -11.13 4.45 11.41
C PRO A 119 -11.58 3.27 12.27
N HIS A 120 -12.73 3.40 12.94
CA HIS A 120 -13.29 2.43 13.87
C HIS A 120 -14.33 1.51 13.23
N ARG A 121 -14.72 1.75 11.97
CA ARG A 121 -15.61 0.84 11.23
C ARG A 121 -14.93 -0.51 11.11
N LEU A 122 -15.65 -1.57 11.47
CA LEU A 122 -15.18 -2.94 11.29
C LEU A 122 -15.41 -3.37 9.84
N VAL A 123 -14.40 -4.04 9.29
CA VAL A 123 -14.46 -4.72 7.99
C VAL A 123 -14.03 -6.17 8.16
N SER A 124 -14.51 -7.04 7.28
CA SER A 124 -14.21 -8.47 7.34
C SER A 124 -12.97 -8.76 6.50
N VAL A 125 -11.92 -9.32 7.10
CA VAL A 125 -10.67 -9.63 6.40
C VAL A 125 -10.42 -11.11 6.41
N GLU A 126 -10.09 -11.69 5.26
CA GLU A 126 -9.70 -13.09 5.15
C GLU A 126 -8.46 -13.36 6.01
N LYS A 127 -8.53 -14.37 6.88
CA LYS A 127 -7.47 -14.71 7.83
C LYS A 127 -6.15 -15.00 7.13
N ALA A 128 -6.18 -15.69 5.99
CA ALA A 128 -4.97 -15.98 5.20
C ALA A 128 -4.30 -14.71 4.65
N ALA A 129 -5.09 -13.73 4.21
CA ALA A 129 -4.55 -12.42 3.81
C ALA A 129 -4.01 -11.67 5.03
N LEU A 130 -4.77 -11.68 6.14
CA LEU A 130 -4.40 -11.04 7.40
C LEU A 130 -3.12 -11.62 8.03
N THR A 131 -2.82 -12.91 7.84
CA THR A 131 -1.57 -13.52 8.28
C THR A 131 -0.44 -13.36 7.27
N GLY A 132 -0.74 -12.90 6.05
CA GLY A 132 0.22 -12.76 4.95
C GLY A 132 0.55 -14.07 4.23
N GLN A 133 -0.25 -15.12 4.44
CA GLN A 133 -0.11 -16.39 3.71
C GLN A 133 -0.50 -16.24 2.23
N VAL A 134 -1.44 -15.34 1.94
CA VAL A 134 -1.83 -14.97 0.57
C VAL A 134 -1.82 -13.45 0.41
N PRO A 135 -1.59 -12.92 -0.80
CA PRO A 135 -1.72 -11.50 -1.05
C PRO A 135 -3.19 -11.07 -0.89
N LEU A 136 -3.41 -9.82 -0.48
CA LEU A 136 -4.73 -9.19 -0.55
C LEU A 136 -4.93 -8.67 -1.98
N THR A 137 -5.92 -9.20 -2.69
CA THR A 137 -6.15 -8.89 -4.12
C THR A 137 -7.54 -8.39 -4.43
N ASP A 138 -8.50 -8.59 -3.52
CA ASP A 138 -9.90 -8.31 -3.77
C ASP A 138 -10.53 -7.58 -2.58
N ILE A 139 -11.37 -6.59 -2.88
CA ILE A 139 -12.21 -5.87 -1.92
C ILE A 139 -13.61 -5.91 -2.46
N ILE A 140 -14.59 -6.35 -1.68
CA ILE A 140 -15.98 -6.43 -2.11
C ILE A 140 -16.88 -5.72 -1.11
N ASP A 141 -17.92 -5.06 -1.61
CA ASP A 141 -19.00 -4.55 -0.78
C ASP A 141 -20.13 -5.57 -0.75
N THR A 142 -20.45 -6.08 0.43
CA THR A 142 -21.56 -7.00 0.67
C THR A 142 -22.64 -6.30 1.51
N PRO A 143 -23.87 -6.84 1.54
CA PRO A 143 -24.91 -6.31 2.44
C PRO A 143 -24.49 -6.25 3.91
N ASP A 144 -23.58 -7.13 4.33
CA ASP A 144 -23.06 -7.21 5.70
C ASP A 144 -21.83 -6.31 5.94
N GLY A 145 -21.36 -5.63 4.89
CA GLY A 145 -20.25 -4.68 4.92
C GLY A 145 -19.12 -5.04 3.95
N ILE A 146 -17.97 -4.41 4.18
CA ILE A 146 -16.82 -4.56 3.28
C ILE A 146 -16.04 -5.81 3.66
N ALA A 147 -15.74 -6.65 2.67
CA ALA A 147 -14.85 -7.80 2.81
C ALA A 147 -13.54 -7.61 2.01
N LEU A 148 -12.42 -7.97 2.62
CA LEU A 148 -11.08 -7.90 2.05
C LEU A 148 -10.51 -9.31 1.93
N LEU A 149 -10.22 -9.73 0.70
CA LEU A 149 -9.98 -11.12 0.33
C LEU A 149 -8.64 -11.30 -0.41
N GLY A 150 -8.08 -12.49 -0.25
CA GLY A 150 -7.05 -12.98 -1.16
C GLY A 150 -7.65 -13.54 -2.45
N PRO A 151 -6.81 -14.11 -3.33
CA PRO A 151 -7.24 -14.60 -4.64
C PRO A 151 -8.21 -15.77 -4.51
N GLY A 152 -9.21 -15.84 -5.39
CA GLY A 152 -10.12 -16.99 -5.51
C GLY A 152 -11.59 -16.60 -5.59
N ASP A 153 -12.47 -17.51 -5.15
CA ASP A 153 -13.92 -17.26 -5.02
C ASP A 153 -14.17 -16.10 -4.05
N HIS A 154 -15.34 -15.46 -4.10
CA HIS A 154 -15.75 -14.46 -3.11
C HIS A 154 -16.55 -15.08 -1.95
N ARG A 155 -17.03 -16.31 -2.11
CA ARG A 155 -17.74 -17.04 -1.07
C ARG A 155 -16.75 -17.50 0.00
N ARG A 156 -16.58 -16.71 1.05
CA ARG A 156 -15.86 -17.09 2.26
C ARG A 156 -16.86 -17.39 3.37
N THR A 157 -16.58 -18.45 4.12
CA THR A 157 -17.31 -18.78 5.34
C THR A 157 -16.80 -17.91 6.50
N ALA A 158 -17.65 -17.66 7.50
CA ALA A 158 -17.33 -16.75 8.61
C ALA A 158 -16.09 -17.17 9.41
N ASP A 159 -15.80 -18.47 9.50
CA ASP A 159 -14.61 -19.01 10.16
C ASP A 159 -13.30 -18.67 9.44
N LEU A 160 -13.34 -18.31 8.16
CA LEU A 160 -12.19 -17.84 7.39
C LEU A 160 -11.98 -16.33 7.49
N MET A 161 -12.90 -15.61 8.13
CA MET A 161 -12.91 -14.15 8.21
C MET A 161 -12.61 -13.68 9.63
N ALA A 162 -12.02 -12.49 9.74
CA ALA A 162 -11.78 -11.81 11.00
C ALA A 162 -12.29 -10.37 10.93
N PRO A 163 -13.00 -9.86 11.96
CA PRO A 163 -13.34 -8.45 12.03
C PRO A 163 -12.09 -7.63 12.33
N VAL A 164 -11.81 -6.63 11.51
CA VAL A 164 -10.64 -5.74 11.64
C VAL A 164 -11.09 -4.30 11.53
N ALA A 165 -10.59 -3.43 12.40
CA ALA A 165 -10.85 -1.99 12.30
C ALA A 165 -10.22 -1.43 11.01
N MET A 166 -10.94 -0.54 10.33
CA MET A 166 -10.49 0.12 9.10
C MET A 166 -9.10 0.75 9.25
N ALA A 167 -8.79 1.35 10.41
CA ALA A 167 -7.47 1.88 10.72
C ALA A 167 -6.34 0.86 10.55
N ASN A 168 -6.57 -0.38 10.99
CA ASN A 168 -5.57 -1.45 10.91
C ASN A 168 -5.44 -1.98 9.48
N VAL A 169 -6.53 -1.97 8.70
CA VAL A 169 -6.49 -2.25 7.27
C VAL A 169 -5.66 -1.22 6.54
N ILE A 170 -5.91 0.08 6.76
CA ILE A 170 -5.15 1.17 6.13
C ILE A 170 -3.66 1.08 6.47
N ARG A 171 -3.34 0.83 7.73
CA ARG A 171 -1.94 0.71 8.18
C ARG A 171 -1.23 -0.50 7.61
N ARG A 172 -1.94 -1.63 7.46
CA ARG A 172 -1.35 -2.88 6.94
C ARG A 172 -1.29 -2.91 5.42
N TRP A 173 -2.31 -2.37 4.76
CA TRP A 173 -2.44 -2.32 3.31
C TRP A 173 -2.81 -0.91 2.84
N PRO A 174 -1.89 0.07 2.94
CA PRO A 174 -2.19 1.45 2.57
C PRO A 174 -2.67 1.64 1.12
N HIS A 175 -2.30 0.71 0.24
CA HIS A 175 -2.70 0.72 -1.17
C HIS A 175 -4.19 0.42 -1.39
N THR A 176 -4.92 -0.02 -0.36
CA THR A 176 -6.37 -0.24 -0.43
C THR A 176 -7.17 1.05 -0.30
N MET A 177 -6.59 2.15 0.19
CA MET A 177 -7.33 3.39 0.52
C MET A 177 -8.16 3.92 -0.65
N HIS A 178 -7.57 4.00 -1.84
CA HIS A 178 -8.29 4.48 -3.04
C HIS A 178 -9.42 3.55 -3.45
N ALA A 179 -9.20 2.23 -3.37
CA ALA A 179 -10.22 1.25 -3.69
C ALA A 179 -11.38 1.28 -2.70
N LEU A 180 -11.09 1.33 -1.40
CA LEU A 180 -12.10 1.43 -0.34
C LEU A 180 -12.94 2.70 -0.47
N ARG A 181 -12.35 3.81 -0.92
CA ARG A 181 -13.05 5.06 -1.19
C ARG A 181 -13.98 4.98 -2.41
N ALA A 182 -13.54 4.30 -3.46
CA ALA A 182 -14.28 4.19 -4.71
C ALA A 182 -15.29 3.04 -4.73
N LEU A 183 -15.23 2.14 -3.75
CA LEU A 183 -16.07 0.96 -3.65
C LEU A 183 -17.55 1.36 -3.54
N GLN A 184 -18.38 0.76 -4.40
CA GLN A 184 -19.82 0.95 -4.43
C GLN A 184 -20.55 -0.33 -4.01
N GLU A 185 -21.78 -0.18 -3.53
CA GLU A 185 -22.64 -1.30 -3.16
C GLU A 185 -22.80 -2.30 -4.32
N GLY A 186 -22.61 -3.59 -4.03
CA GLY A 186 -22.68 -4.67 -5.02
C GLY A 186 -21.52 -4.69 -6.03
N ARG A 187 -20.48 -3.87 -5.82
CA ARG A 187 -19.25 -3.88 -6.62
C ARG A 187 -18.08 -4.47 -5.83
N GLY A 188 -17.10 -4.93 -6.59
CA GLY A 188 -15.80 -5.33 -6.08
C GLY A 188 -14.70 -4.55 -6.77
N MET A 189 -13.55 -4.51 -6.13
CA MET A 189 -12.31 -3.93 -6.61
C MET A 189 -11.25 -5.02 -6.60
N ARG A 190 -10.62 -5.28 -7.75
CA ARG A 190 -9.53 -6.25 -7.90
C ARG A 190 -8.23 -5.52 -8.19
N TRP A 191 -7.16 -5.91 -7.51
CA TRP A 191 -5.83 -5.39 -7.80
C TRP A 191 -5.38 -5.82 -9.20
N ASN A 192 -4.96 -4.85 -10.02
CA ASN A 192 -4.32 -5.07 -11.30
C ASN A 192 -2.82 -4.72 -11.19
N PRO A 193 -1.94 -5.73 -11.10
CA PRO A 193 -0.49 -5.51 -11.04
C PRO A 193 0.11 -4.77 -12.24
N GLU A 194 -0.49 -4.90 -13.43
CA GLU A 194 0.07 -4.28 -14.64
C GLU A 194 -0.20 -2.77 -14.66
N GLY A 195 -1.42 -2.38 -14.26
CA GLY A 195 -1.86 -0.99 -14.21
C GLY A 195 -1.54 -0.27 -12.90
N LEU A 196 -1.04 -1.00 -11.88
CA LEU A 196 -0.81 -0.49 -10.52
C LEU A 196 -2.01 0.23 -9.94
N ASN A 197 -3.18 -0.36 -10.16
CA ASN A 197 -4.44 0.22 -9.81
C ASN A 197 -5.43 -0.88 -9.42
N TRP A 198 -6.58 -0.44 -8.90
CA TRP A 198 -7.69 -1.30 -8.62
C TRP A 198 -8.73 -1.18 -9.73
N HIS A 199 -9.16 -2.32 -10.25
CA HIS A 199 -10.18 -2.43 -11.28
C HIS A 199 -11.52 -2.81 -10.65
N GLU A 200 -12.54 -2.00 -10.93
CA GLU A 200 -13.90 -2.30 -10.51
C GLU A 200 -14.49 -3.48 -11.30
N TYR A 201 -15.26 -4.33 -10.63
CA TYR A 201 -16.08 -5.36 -11.24
C TYR A 201 -17.43 -5.48 -10.51
N ARG A 202 -18.40 -6.14 -11.15
CA ARG A 202 -19.69 -6.47 -10.50
C ARG A 202 -19.56 -7.76 -9.72
N VAL A 203 -19.99 -7.75 -8.46
CA VAL A 203 -20.10 -8.98 -7.67
C VAL A 203 -21.32 -9.74 -8.20
N ALA A 204 -21.12 -10.98 -8.65
CA ALA A 204 -22.24 -11.84 -9.02
C ALA A 204 -23.08 -12.14 -7.76
N ALA A 205 -24.40 -12.01 -7.89
CA ALA A 205 -25.36 -12.36 -6.83
C ALA A 205 -25.32 -13.87 -6.49
#